data_AF-A0A086ZT54-F1
#
_entry.id   AF-A0A086ZT54-F1
#
_cell.length_a   1.000
_cell.length_b   1.000
_cell.length_c   1.000
_cell.angle_alpha   90.00
_cell.angle_beta   90.00
_cell.angle_gamma   90.00
#
_symmetry.space_group_name_H-M   'P 1'
#
loop_
_entity.id
_entity.type
_entity.pdbx_description
1 polymer ?
#
loop_
_entity_poly.entity_id
_entity_poly.type
_entity_poly.pdbx_seq_one_letter_code
_entity_poly.pdbx_strand_id
1 'polypeptide(L)'
;MGTLTIRRIDDDVLEKFKEMARRNNRSAEAEARSLLEEVTAEYMARKIMTSADLVAEMHRLLEDDGFDDDEDFVPPRNTYDREPRPVDLGDDHDHS
;
A
#
# COMPACT_ATOMS: atom_id res chain seq x y z
N MET A 1 -17.75 5.76 -10.16
CA MET A 1 -18.14 6.79 -9.18
C MET A 1 -18.69 6.06 -7.97
N GLY A 2 -17.97 6.08 -6.85
CA GLY A 2 -18.39 5.38 -5.62
C GLY A 2 -19.25 6.28 -4.75
N THR A 3 -20.22 5.71 -4.03
CA THR A 3 -21.01 6.41 -3.02
C THR A 3 -20.66 5.84 -1.64
N LEU A 4 -20.36 6.72 -0.69
CA LEU A 4 -20.08 6.36 0.71
C LEU A 4 -21.12 7.04 1.61
N THR A 5 -21.77 6.27 2.46
CA THR A 5 -22.72 6.79 3.45
C THR A 5 -22.12 6.71 4.84
N ILE A 6 -21.94 7.86 5.48
CA ILE A 6 -21.52 7.95 6.87
C ILE A 6 -22.78 8.11 7.73
N ARG A 7 -22.98 7.21 8.69
CA ARG A 7 -24.11 7.23 9.63
C ARG A 7 -23.60 7.55 11.02
N ARG A 8 -24.49 8.07 11.88
CA ARG A 8 -24.20 8.44 13.27
C ARG A 8 -23.06 9.47 13.38
N ILE A 9 -23.20 10.57 12.65
CA ILE A 9 -22.42 11.78 12.89
C ILE A 9 -23.12 12.56 13.99
N ASP A 10 -22.37 13.06 14.96
CA ASP A 10 -22.88 13.96 15.98
C ASP A 10 -23.38 15.26 15.34
N ASP A 11 -24.53 15.76 15.81
CA ASP A 11 -25.18 16.94 15.21
C ASP A 11 -24.27 18.18 15.24
N ASP A 12 -23.45 18.33 16.28
CA ASP A 12 -22.47 19.41 16.41
C ASP A 12 -21.40 19.36 15.30
N VAL A 13 -20.97 18.15 14.93
CA VAL A 13 -19.99 17.95 13.86
C VAL A 13 -20.62 18.22 12.50
N LEU A 14 -21.87 17.80 12.31
CA LEU A 14 -22.62 18.04 11.09
C LEU A 14 -22.86 19.54 10.84
N GLU A 15 -23.22 20.30 11.88
CA GLU A 15 -23.44 21.74 11.76
C GLU A 15 -22.15 22.50 11.44
N LYS A 16 -21.04 22.19 12.13
CA LYS A 16 -19.72 22.77 11.80
C LYS A 16 -19.32 22.46 10.37
N PHE A 17 -19.57 21.23 9.91
CA PHE A 17 -19.26 20.82 8.54
C PHE A 17 -20.09 21.58 7.50
N LYS A 18 -21.39 21.77 7.75
CA LYS A 18 -22.24 22.60 6.87
C LYS A 18 -21.78 24.06 6.84
N GLU A 19 -21.34 24.61 7.97
CA GLU A 19 -20.80 25.96 8.04
C GLU A 19 -19.54 26.11 7.19
N MET A 20 -18.62 25.15 7.28
CA MET A 20 -17.42 25.09 6.44
C MET A 20 -17.77 25.05 4.95
N ALA A 21 -18.70 24.17 4.55
CA ALA A 21 -19.16 24.08 3.17
C ALA A 21 -19.75 25.41 2.66
N ARG A 22 -20.57 26.09 3.49
CA ARG A 22 -21.13 27.41 3.16
C ARG A 22 -20.06 28.47 3.00
N ARG A 23 -19.08 28.52 3.91
CA ARG A 23 -17.96 29.46 3.84
C ARG A 23 -17.14 29.28 2.56
N ASN A 24 -16.98 28.04 2.12
CA ASN A 24 -16.27 27.71 0.89
C ASN A 24 -17.14 27.80 -0.38
N ASN A 25 -18.40 28.26 -0.27
CA ASN A 25 -19.38 28.33 -1.36
C ASN A 25 -19.55 27.01 -2.13
N ARG A 26 -19.47 25.88 -1.42
CA ARG A 26 -19.55 24.52 -1.98
C ARG A 26 -20.74 23.78 -1.41
N SER A 27 -21.23 22.79 -2.15
CA SER A 27 -22.19 21.83 -1.58
C SER A 27 -21.49 20.98 -0.52
N ALA A 28 -22.24 20.49 0.46
CA ALA A 28 -21.71 19.63 1.52
C ALA A 28 -21.02 18.37 0.95
N GLU A 29 -21.54 17.81 -0.14
CA GLU A 29 -20.92 16.67 -0.82
C GLU A 29 -19.61 17.05 -1.51
N ALA A 30 -19.56 18.22 -2.18
CA ALA A 30 -18.34 18.69 -2.82
C ALA A 30 -17.25 19.01 -1.80
N GLU A 31 -17.62 19.58 -0.65
CA GLU A 31 -16.71 19.83 0.46
C GLU A 31 -16.20 18.51 1.06
N ALA A 32 -17.08 17.52 1.25
CA ALA A 32 -16.69 16.21 1.78
C ALA A 32 -15.72 15.51 0.84
N ARG A 33 -15.96 15.59 -0.47
CA ARG A 33 -15.06 15.05 -1.50
C ARG A 33 -13.70 15.73 -1.43
N SER A 34 -13.66 17.06 -1.42
CA SER A 34 -12.41 17.83 -1.36
C SER A 34 -11.60 17.49 -0.11
N LEU A 35 -12.25 17.40 1.05
CA LEU A 35 -11.60 17.06 2.31
C LEU A 35 -11.02 15.63 2.29
N LEU A 36 -11.80 14.67 1.78
CA LEU A 36 -11.34 13.28 1.67
C LEU A 36 -10.18 13.14 0.68
N GLU A 37 -10.20 13.88 -0.43
CA GLU A 37 -9.10 13.91 -1.41
C GLU A 37 -7.82 14.46 -0.79
N GLU A 38 -7.90 15.57 -0.05
CA GLU A 38 -6.76 16.18 0.63
C GLU A 38 -6.13 15.22 1.65
N VAL A 39 -6.96 14.66 2.55
CA VAL A 39 -6.49 13.70 3.58
C VAL A 39 -5.90 12.45 2.94
N THR A 40 -6.51 11.95 1.87
CA THR A 40 -6.01 10.75 1.18
C THR A 40 -4.70 11.05 0.47
N ALA A 41 -4.56 12.21 -0.17
CA ALA A 41 -3.32 12.63 -0.81
C ALA A 41 -2.19 12.76 0.20
N GLU A 42 -2.45 13.38 1.37
CA GLU A 42 -1.47 13.48 2.45
C GLU A 42 -1.08 12.09 2.99
N TYR A 43 -2.07 11.23 3.23
CA TYR A 43 -1.82 9.87 3.70
C TYR A 43 -1.01 9.05 2.68
N MET A 44 -1.32 9.16 1.39
CA MET A 44 -0.56 8.51 0.33
C MET A 44 0.86 9.06 0.24
N ALA A 45 1.06 10.38 0.29
CA ALA A 45 2.39 10.97 0.29
C ALA A 45 3.23 10.48 1.47
N ARG A 46 2.64 10.46 2.68
CA ARG A 46 3.31 9.96 3.89
C ARG A 46 3.62 8.47 3.79
N LYS A 47 2.68 7.65 3.32
CA LYS A 47 2.85 6.20 3.17
C LYS A 47 3.87 5.86 2.08
N ILE A 48 3.87 6.58 0.96
CA ILE A 48 4.88 6.43 -0.10
C ILE A 48 6.25 6.82 0.45
N MET A 49 6.37 7.93 1.19
CA MET A 49 7.62 8.31 1.84
C MET A 49 8.09 7.22 2.81
N THR A 50 7.24 6.70 3.69
CA THR A 50 7.60 5.60 4.60
C THR A 50 7.96 4.30 3.85
N SER A 51 7.35 4.04 2.70
CA SER A 51 7.66 2.86 1.88
C SER A 51 8.97 3.05 1.11
N ALA A 52 9.23 4.26 0.63
CA ALA A 52 10.51 4.64 0.02
C ALA A 52 11.63 4.63 1.07
N ASP A 53 11.36 5.06 2.30
CA ASP A 53 12.28 4.96 3.44
C ASP A 53 12.54 3.49 3.78
N LEU A 54 11.54 2.62 3.73
CA LEU A 54 11.73 1.17 3.93
C LEU A 54 12.60 0.57 2.82
N VAL A 55 12.36 0.88 1.55
CA VAL A 55 13.16 0.38 0.42
C VAL A 55 14.60 0.94 0.48
N ALA A 56 14.76 2.21 0.82
CA ALA A 56 16.06 2.84 1.00
C ALA A 56 16.82 2.22 2.18
N GLU A 57 16.14 1.94 3.30
CA GLU A 57 16.75 1.28 4.46
C GLU A 57 17.09 -0.19 4.16
N MET A 58 16.26 -0.89 3.37
CA MET A 58 16.60 -2.22 2.85
C MET A 58 17.85 -2.17 1.97
N HIS A 59 17.94 -1.20 1.05
CA HIS A 59 19.13 -1.01 0.21
C HIS A 59 20.37 -0.73 1.04
N ARG A 60 20.26 0.16 2.03
CA ARG A 60 21.34 0.49 2.96
C ARG A 60 21.80 -0.70 3.80
N LEU A 61 20.88 -1.55 4.26
CA LEU A 61 21.21 -2.77 5.00
C LEU A 61 21.88 -3.82 4.10
N LEU A 62 21.56 -3.84 2.81
CA LEU A 62 22.13 -4.75 1.82
C LEU A 62 23.45 -4.23 1.22
N GLU A 63 23.73 -2.93 1.27
CA GLU A 63 24.99 -2.32 0.82
C GLU A 63 26.24 -2.84 1.58
N ASP A 64 26.10 -3.26 2.85
CA ASP A 64 27.22 -3.82 3.63
C ASP A 64 27.50 -5.30 3.29
N ASP A 65 26.54 -6.00 2.68
CA ASP A 65 26.63 -7.44 2.35
C ASP A 65 26.87 -7.72 0.84
N GLY A 66 27.19 -6.68 0.06
CA GLY A 66 27.84 -6.82 -1.25
C GLY A 66 26.95 -7.33 -2.39
N PHE A 67 25.91 -6.57 -2.73
CA PHE A 67 25.20 -6.73 -4.00
C PHE A 67 25.70 -5.67 -5.00
N ASP A 68 26.18 -6.10 -6.17
CA ASP A 68 26.54 -5.20 -7.28
C ASP A 68 25.27 -4.64 -7.94
N ASP A 69 25.34 -3.45 -8.55
CA ASP A 69 24.22 -2.74 -9.22
C ASP A 69 23.49 -3.57 -10.30
N ASP A 70 24.08 -4.70 -10.72
CA ASP A 70 23.61 -5.60 -11.78
C ASP A 70 22.94 -6.90 -11.25
N GLU A 71 22.80 -7.08 -9.93
CA GLU A 71 22.18 -8.29 -9.37
C GLU A 71 20.64 -8.16 -9.27
N ASP A 72 19.95 -8.88 -10.17
CA ASP A 72 18.50 -8.98 -10.18
C ASP A 72 17.98 -9.57 -8.85
N PHE A 73 17.14 -8.81 -8.12
CA PHE A 73 16.36 -9.27 -6.94
C PHE A 73 15.40 -10.44 -7.24
N VAL A 74 15.36 -10.89 -8.49
CA VAL A 74 14.48 -11.93 -8.98
C VAL A 74 15.25 -13.24 -8.96
N PRO A 75 14.79 -14.26 -8.20
CA PRO A 75 15.31 -15.60 -8.36
C PRO A 75 15.26 -15.96 -9.85
N PRO A 76 16.30 -16.63 -10.41
CA PRO A 76 16.32 -16.97 -11.82
C PRO A 76 14.97 -17.57 -12.21
N ARG A 77 14.35 -16.99 -13.25
CA ARG A 77 13.04 -17.44 -13.76
C ARG A 77 13.15 -18.95 -13.91
N ASN A 78 12.23 -19.64 -13.25
CA ASN A 78 12.22 -21.08 -13.14
C ASN A 78 12.57 -21.71 -14.49
N THR A 79 13.73 -22.36 -14.64
CA THR A 79 14.17 -22.98 -15.92
C THR A 79 13.30 -24.17 -16.33
N TYR A 80 12.28 -24.49 -15.53
CA TYR A 80 11.22 -25.41 -15.89
C TYR A 80 10.22 -24.66 -16.77
N ASP A 81 10.61 -24.41 -18.01
CA ASP A 81 9.81 -23.67 -19.00
C ASP A 81 8.46 -24.36 -19.32
N ARG A 82 8.23 -25.61 -18.89
CA ARG A 82 7.01 -26.37 -19.21
C ARG A 82 6.43 -27.26 -18.10
N GLU A 83 7.08 -27.41 -16.96
CA GLU A 83 6.61 -28.34 -15.92
C GLU A 83 6.72 -27.71 -14.51
N PRO A 84 5.78 -27.99 -13.58
CA PRO A 84 5.93 -27.58 -12.19
C PRO A 84 7.19 -28.22 -11.59
N ARG A 85 7.88 -27.50 -10.70
CA ARG A 85 9.06 -28.05 -10.00
C ARG A 85 8.69 -29.38 -9.34
N PRO A 86 9.48 -30.44 -9.50
CA PRO A 86 9.25 -31.68 -8.78
C PRO A 86 9.28 -31.37 -7.27
N VAL A 87 8.21 -31.78 -6.60
CA VAL A 87 8.17 -31.81 -5.13
C VAL A 87 9.00 -33.01 -4.70
N ASP A 88 10.12 -32.74 -4.04
CA ASP A 88 10.89 -33.78 -3.35
C ASP A 88 10.12 -34.18 -2.09
N LEU A 89 9.22 -35.15 -2.26
CA LEU A 89 8.56 -35.86 -1.18
C LEU A 89 9.53 -36.96 -0.78
N GLY A 90 10.51 -36.61 0.07
CA GLY A 90 11.68 -37.43 0.37
C GLY A 90 11.39 -38.93 0.42
N ASP A 91 12.22 -39.71 -0.27
CA ASP A 91 12.16 -41.17 -0.30
C ASP A 91 12.18 -41.73 1.14
N ASP A 92 11.00 -42.08 1.65
CA ASP A 92 10.84 -43.05 2.74
C ASP A 92 11.17 -44.44 2.19
N HIS A 93 12.46 -44.68 1.88
CA HIS A 93 12.97 -46.03 1.71
C HIS A 93 13.57 -46.52 3.02
N ASP A 94 12.65 -47.07 3.80
CA ASP A 94 12.80 -47.94 4.96
C ASP A 94 14.05 -48.84 4.87
N HIS A 95 14.93 -48.69 5.86
CA HIS A 95 16.04 -49.60 6.12
C HIS A 95 15.47 -50.90 6.68
N SER A 96 15.69 -52.03 5.99
CA SER A 96 15.56 -53.37 6.57
C SER A 96 16.61 -54.31 5.98
#